data_AF-A0A5E4JNZ3-F1
#
_entry.id   AF-A0A5E4JNZ3-F1
#
_cell.length_a   1.000
_cell.length_b   1.000
_cell.length_c   1.000
_cell.angle_alpha   90.00
_cell.angle_beta   90.00
_cell.angle_gamma   90.00
#
_symmetry.space_group_name_H-M   'P 1'
#
loop_
_entity.id
_entity.type
_entity.pdbx_description
1 polymer ?
#
loop_
_entity_poly.entity_id
_entity_poly.type
_entity_poly.pdbx_seq_one_letter_code
_entity_poly.pdbx_strand_id
1 'polypeptide(L)'
;MDFHKLKDFLIDRMEIMAFILFVLAIFLADVNLNMIMAYGKEVNVTVFGPYKVLSTSAFWFGFLFQLALFFLISFRSLYERKKKLGMFDIVFGIIGVVGLMITLSGGLLAFYHDSSLIIPFFRYSLTRVNYYHTGIGLDILSLFYFALTKSFKK
;
A
#
# COMPACT_ATOMS: atom_id res chain seq x y z
N MET A 1 7.52 -34.81 11.34
CA MET A 1 7.76 -33.69 10.41
C MET A 1 9.09 -33.08 10.79
N ASP A 2 10.08 -33.11 9.91
CA ASP A 2 11.48 -32.81 10.22
C ASP A 2 11.68 -31.32 10.49
N PHE A 3 12.30 -30.93 11.61
CA PHE A 3 12.45 -29.52 12.01
C PHE A 3 13.27 -28.71 10.99
N HIS A 4 14.17 -29.37 10.25
CA HIS A 4 14.91 -28.78 9.15
C HIS A 4 14.02 -28.45 7.94
N LYS A 5 13.06 -29.31 7.59
CA LYS A 5 12.08 -29.04 6.52
C LYS A 5 11.13 -27.90 6.90
N LEU A 6 10.80 -27.74 8.18
CA LEU A 6 10.03 -26.59 8.67
C LEU A 6 10.85 -25.29 8.55
N LYS A 7 12.15 -25.36 8.80
CA LYS A 7 13.07 -24.22 8.73
C LYS A 7 13.33 -23.76 7.30
N ASP A 8 13.33 -24.68 6.34
CA ASP A 8 13.41 -24.38 4.89
C ASP A 8 12.08 -23.89 4.31
N PHE A 9 10.97 -24.16 5.00
CA PHE A 9 9.64 -23.61 4.71
C PHE A 9 9.44 -22.18 5.26
N LEU A 10 10.35 -21.71 6.13
CA LEU A 10 10.29 -20.35 6.68
C LEU A 10 10.50 -19.35 5.57
N ILE A 11 9.46 -18.54 5.36
CA ILE A 11 9.44 -17.35 4.50
C ILE A 11 10.76 -16.58 4.65
N ASP A 12 11.34 -16.16 3.51
CA ASP A 12 12.61 -15.43 3.45
C ASP A 12 12.57 -14.23 4.42
N ARG A 13 13.49 -14.17 5.38
CA ARG A 13 13.52 -13.11 6.42
C ARG A 13 13.52 -11.71 5.81
N MET A 14 14.15 -11.56 4.64
CA MET A 14 14.16 -10.30 3.90
C MET A 14 12.77 -9.91 3.38
N GLU A 15 11.97 -10.86 2.94
CA GLU A 15 10.62 -10.61 2.41
C GLU A 15 9.62 -10.36 3.54
N ILE A 16 9.74 -11.06 4.68
CA ILE A 16 8.95 -10.73 5.87
C ILE A 16 9.27 -9.30 6.33
N MET A 17 10.56 -8.95 6.41
CA MET A 17 10.97 -7.60 6.79
C MET A 17 10.45 -6.56 5.80
N ALA A 18 10.56 -6.82 4.48
CA ALA A 18 10.01 -5.95 3.45
C ALA A 18 8.48 -5.81 3.53
N PHE A 19 7.77 -6.90 3.88
CA PHE A 19 6.32 -6.88 4.08
C PHE A 19 5.92 -6.09 5.33
N ILE A 20 6.64 -6.23 6.44
CA ILE A 20 6.44 -5.42 7.65
C ILE A 20 6.67 -3.94 7.33
N LEU A 21 7.78 -3.62 6.66
CA LEU A 21 8.08 -2.25 6.22
C LEU A 21 7.01 -1.71 5.26
N PHE A 22 6.43 -2.57 4.42
CA PHE A 22 5.35 -2.21 3.51
C PHE A 22 4.09 -1.82 4.28
N VAL A 23 3.69 -2.61 5.29
CA VAL A 23 2.56 -2.27 6.17
C VAL A 23 2.83 -0.98 6.96
N LEU A 24 4.05 -0.77 7.45
CA LEU A 24 4.43 0.47 8.14
C LEU A 24 4.39 1.68 7.19
N ALA A 25 4.79 1.51 5.94
CA ALA A 25 4.73 2.54 4.91
C ALA A 25 3.29 2.93 4.56
N ILE A 26 2.39 1.92 4.44
CA ILE A 26 0.94 2.15 4.31
C ILE A 26 0.41 2.94 5.52
N PHE A 27 0.73 2.48 6.74
CA PHE A 27 0.27 3.14 7.96
C PHE A 27 0.72 4.60 8.04
N LEU A 28 1.99 4.85 7.71
CA LEU A 28 2.53 6.21 7.65
C LEU A 28 1.78 7.06 6.61
N ALA A 29 1.51 6.52 5.42
CA ALA A 29 0.75 7.22 4.40
C ALA A 29 -0.69 7.52 4.86
N ASP A 30 -1.39 6.52 5.40
CA ASP A 30 -2.79 6.62 5.80
C ASP A 30 -3.00 7.60 6.96
N VAL A 31 -2.19 7.53 8.03
CA VAL A 31 -2.27 8.46 9.16
C VAL A 31 -2.10 9.90 8.69
N ASN A 32 -1.13 10.15 7.81
CA ASN A 32 -0.87 11.49 7.30
C ASN A 32 -1.92 11.96 6.29
N LEU A 33 -2.49 11.05 5.49
CA LEU A 33 -3.61 11.37 4.61
C LEU A 33 -4.84 11.78 5.43
N ASN A 34 -5.14 11.05 6.50
CA ASN A 34 -6.21 11.38 7.44
C ASN A 34 -5.97 12.73 8.14
N MET A 35 -4.73 13.04 8.53
CA MET A 35 -4.37 14.36 9.05
C MET A 35 -4.60 15.47 8.01
N ILE A 36 -4.14 15.29 6.77
CA ILE A 36 -4.33 16.27 5.67
C ILE A 36 -5.83 16.51 5.42
N MET A 37 -6.64 15.44 5.41
CA MET A 37 -8.08 15.51 5.24
C MET A 37 -8.77 16.25 6.41
N ALA A 38 -8.31 16.05 7.64
CA ALA A 38 -8.86 16.72 8.82
C ALA A 38 -8.55 18.23 8.87
N TYR A 39 -7.39 18.67 8.36
CA TYR A 39 -6.97 20.07 8.42
C TYR A 39 -7.43 20.93 7.22
N GLY A 40 -8.03 20.35 6.18
CA GLY A 40 -8.60 21.09 5.04
C GLY A 40 -7.57 21.76 4.12
N LYS A 41 -8.03 22.31 2.97
CA LYS A 41 -7.17 22.85 1.90
C LYS A 41 -6.39 24.13 2.27
N GLU A 42 -6.82 24.90 3.26
CA GLU A 42 -6.24 26.22 3.54
C GLU A 42 -4.99 26.17 4.43
N VAL A 43 -3.83 26.29 3.81
CA VAL A 43 -2.50 26.30 4.47
C VAL A 43 -2.18 27.66 5.11
N ASN A 44 -2.89 28.73 4.71
CA ASN A 44 -2.53 30.11 5.04
C ASN A 44 -3.38 30.74 6.16
N VAL A 45 -4.43 30.06 6.63
CA VAL A 45 -5.40 30.64 7.58
C VAL A 45 -5.44 29.90 8.92
N THR A 46 -4.75 28.76 9.03
CA THR A 46 -4.75 27.94 10.25
C THR A 46 -3.39 27.98 10.95
N VAL A 47 -3.41 28.01 12.29
CA VAL A 47 -2.23 28.00 13.19
C VAL A 47 -1.31 26.77 12.97
N PHE A 48 -1.70 25.84 12.10
CA PHE A 48 -1.08 24.54 11.85
C PHE A 48 -0.36 24.43 10.50
N GLY A 49 -0.13 25.52 9.76
CA GLY A 49 0.56 25.52 8.46
C GLY A 49 1.83 24.62 8.36
N PRO A 50 2.76 24.63 9.34
CA PRO A 50 3.93 23.75 9.33
C PRO A 50 3.60 22.25 9.43
N TYR A 51 2.56 21.90 10.21
CA TYR A 51 2.14 20.51 10.40
C TYR A 51 1.55 19.92 9.13
N LYS A 52 0.87 20.73 8.31
CA LYS A 52 0.34 20.28 7.02
C LYS A 52 1.43 19.94 6.00
N VAL A 53 2.50 20.73 5.95
CA VAL A 53 3.65 20.46 5.07
C VAL A 53 4.35 19.18 5.50
N LEU A 54 4.54 19.00 6.80
CA LEU A 54 5.11 17.77 7.37
C LEU A 54 4.26 16.54 7.05
N SER A 55 2.93 16.61 7.28
CA SER A 55 2.02 15.51 6.96
C SER A 55 1.98 15.21 5.46
N THR A 56 1.98 16.24 4.61
CA THR A 56 2.05 16.09 3.14
C THR A 56 3.31 15.33 2.72
N SER A 57 4.46 15.72 3.28
CA SER A 57 5.74 15.11 2.96
C SER A 57 5.82 13.66 3.46
N ALA A 58 5.31 13.41 4.67
CA ALA A 58 5.25 12.07 5.26
C ALA A 58 4.28 11.14 4.51
N PHE A 59 3.16 11.65 4.00
CA PHE A 59 2.25 10.92 3.12
C PHE A 59 2.97 10.45 1.85
N TRP A 60 3.60 11.37 1.12
CA TRP A 60 4.31 11.03 -0.11
C TRP A 60 5.49 10.10 0.13
N PHE A 61 6.21 10.28 1.24
CA PHE A 61 7.28 9.37 1.63
C PHE A 61 6.75 7.96 1.89
N GLY A 62 5.71 7.80 2.72
CA GLY A 62 5.07 6.51 2.97
C GLY A 62 4.55 5.86 1.68
N PHE A 63 3.91 6.66 0.82
CA PHE A 63 3.34 6.22 -0.43
C PHE A 63 4.39 5.75 -1.46
N LEU A 64 5.50 6.48 -1.63
CA LEU A 64 6.59 6.07 -2.52
C LEU A 64 7.36 4.88 -1.94
N PHE A 65 7.52 4.84 -0.62
CA PHE A 65 8.21 3.74 0.05
C PHE A 65 7.43 2.43 -0.03
N GLN A 66 6.09 2.44 0.12
CA GLN A 66 5.27 1.25 -0.12
C GLN A 66 5.39 0.77 -1.57
N LEU A 67 5.42 1.67 -2.55
CA LEU A 67 5.55 1.32 -3.98
C LEU A 67 6.89 0.62 -4.24
N ALA A 68 7.98 1.19 -3.71
CA ALA A 68 9.30 0.60 -3.83
C ALA A 68 9.36 -0.81 -3.22
N LEU A 69 8.77 -1.01 -2.04
CA LEU A 69 8.71 -2.32 -1.38
C LEU A 69 7.82 -3.31 -2.12
N PHE A 70 6.68 -2.86 -2.66
CA PHE A 70 5.80 -3.69 -3.47
C PHE A 70 6.54 -4.27 -4.68
N PHE A 71 7.22 -3.41 -5.43
CA PHE A 71 7.99 -3.84 -6.60
C PHE A 71 9.18 -4.71 -6.21
N LEU A 72 9.87 -4.40 -5.11
CA LEU A 72 10.99 -5.22 -4.63
C LEU A 72 10.56 -6.65 -4.32
N ILE A 73 9.45 -6.84 -3.59
CA ILE A 73 8.93 -8.17 -3.25
C ILE A 73 8.43 -8.89 -4.51
N SER A 74 7.64 -8.20 -5.34
CA SER A 74 7.04 -8.79 -6.54
C SER A 74 8.10 -9.19 -7.57
N PHE A 75 9.07 -8.31 -7.87
CA PHE A 75 10.16 -8.62 -8.81
C PHE A 75 11.06 -9.73 -8.31
N ARG A 76 11.41 -9.74 -7.01
CA ARG A 76 12.25 -10.81 -6.45
C ARG A 76 11.54 -12.16 -6.54
N SER A 77 10.25 -12.21 -6.16
CA SER A 77 9.44 -13.42 -6.24
C SER A 77 9.32 -13.95 -7.68
N LEU A 78 9.07 -13.06 -8.66
CA LEU A 78 9.03 -13.42 -10.09
C LEU A 78 10.40 -13.83 -10.64
N TYR A 79 11.48 -13.15 -10.24
CA TYR A 79 12.86 -13.45 -10.66
C TYR A 79 13.26 -14.87 -10.25
N GLU A 80 12.91 -15.29 -9.04
CA GLU A 80 13.21 -16.64 -8.56
C GLU A 80 12.39 -17.71 -9.31
N ARG A 81 11.23 -17.34 -9.88
CA ARG A 81 10.34 -18.22 -10.64
C ARG A 81 10.58 -18.23 -12.15
N LYS A 82 11.63 -17.56 -12.64
CA LYS A 82 12.00 -17.29 -14.05
C LYS A 82 11.73 -18.40 -15.10
N LYS A 83 11.69 -19.68 -14.72
CA LYS A 83 11.48 -20.81 -15.65
C LYS A 83 10.04 -21.35 -15.71
N LYS A 84 9.16 -21.02 -14.76
CA LYS A 84 7.75 -21.47 -14.71
C LYS A 84 6.86 -20.44 -13.98
N LEU A 85 6.53 -19.35 -14.66
CA LEU A 85 5.47 -18.43 -14.22
C LEU A 85 4.12 -19.14 -14.35
N GLY A 86 3.40 -19.26 -13.24
CA GLY A 86 2.05 -19.82 -13.25
C GLY A 86 1.02 -18.76 -13.67
N MET A 87 -0.17 -19.21 -14.11
CA MET A 87 -1.30 -18.30 -14.38
C MET A 87 -1.66 -17.46 -13.15
N PHE A 88 -1.51 -18.01 -11.94
CA PHE A 88 -1.70 -17.27 -10.69
C PHE A 88 -0.68 -16.14 -10.48
N ASP A 89 0.58 -16.30 -10.91
CA ASP A 89 1.58 -15.22 -10.81
C ASP A 89 1.17 -14.00 -11.66
N ILE A 90 0.57 -14.26 -12.82
CA ILE A 90 0.04 -13.22 -13.71
C ILE A 90 -1.19 -12.57 -13.07
N VAL A 91 -2.14 -13.36 -12.57
CA VAL A 91 -3.38 -12.85 -11.95
C VAL A 91 -3.07 -11.98 -10.73
N PHE A 92 -2.24 -12.45 -9.80
CA PHE A 92 -1.89 -11.68 -8.61
C PHE A 92 -0.98 -10.49 -8.94
N GLY A 93 -0.16 -10.58 -9.98
CA GLY A 93 0.58 -9.44 -10.53
C GLY A 93 -0.35 -8.35 -11.06
N ILE A 94 -1.37 -8.72 -11.84
CA ILE A 94 -2.40 -7.79 -12.33
C ILE A 94 -3.19 -7.18 -11.16
N ILE A 95 -3.64 -8.01 -10.20
CA ILE A 95 -4.35 -7.54 -9.00
C ILE A 95 -3.54 -6.48 -8.26
N GLY A 96 -2.23 -6.73 -8.07
CA GLY A 96 -1.36 -5.77 -7.38
C GLY A 96 -1.11 -4.50 -8.17
N VAL A 97 -0.92 -4.58 -9.49
CA VAL A 97 -0.79 -3.37 -10.33
C VAL A 97 -2.08 -2.55 -10.31
N VAL A 98 -3.25 -3.21 -10.41
CA VAL A 98 -4.56 -2.56 -10.30
C VAL A 98 -4.75 -1.96 -8.90
N GLY A 99 -4.37 -2.69 -7.85
CA GLY A 99 -4.33 -2.21 -6.47
C GLY A 99 -3.54 -0.91 -6.35
N LEU A 100 -2.30 -0.89 -6.81
CA LEU A 100 -1.43 0.29 -6.77
C LEU A 100 -2.04 1.49 -7.50
N MET A 101 -2.68 1.27 -8.65
CA MET A 101 -3.36 2.33 -9.40
C MET A 101 -4.58 2.86 -8.63
N ILE A 102 -5.33 1.99 -7.98
CA ILE A 102 -6.47 2.36 -7.13
C ILE A 102 -5.97 3.11 -5.87
N THR A 103 -4.92 2.64 -5.21
CA THR A 103 -4.31 3.28 -4.04
C THR A 103 -3.75 4.65 -4.40
N LEU A 104 -3.07 4.78 -5.56
CA LEU A 104 -2.57 6.06 -6.08
C LEU A 104 -3.71 7.04 -6.37
N SER A 105 -4.68 6.61 -7.17
CA SER A 105 -5.79 7.47 -7.57
C SER A 105 -6.69 7.85 -6.38
N GLY A 106 -6.96 6.91 -5.47
CA GLY A 106 -7.66 7.16 -4.21
C GLY A 106 -6.91 8.13 -3.29
N GLY A 107 -5.59 7.94 -3.15
CA GLY A 107 -4.72 8.83 -2.38
C GLY A 107 -4.69 10.25 -2.94
N LEU A 108 -4.58 10.40 -4.27
CA LEU A 108 -4.66 11.69 -4.96
C LEU A 108 -6.02 12.37 -4.78
N LEU A 109 -7.12 11.62 -4.91
CA LEU A 109 -8.48 12.14 -4.72
C LEU A 109 -8.77 12.58 -3.29
N ALA A 110 -8.18 11.88 -2.31
CA ALA A 110 -8.24 12.26 -0.90
C ALA A 110 -7.34 13.48 -0.60
N PHE A 111 -6.17 13.56 -1.25
CA PHE A 111 -5.22 14.66 -1.10
C PHE A 111 -5.73 16.00 -1.65
N TYR A 112 -6.35 16.00 -2.84
CA TYR A 112 -6.86 17.21 -3.50
C TYR A 112 -8.31 17.58 -3.14
N HIS A 113 -8.88 16.93 -2.13
CA HIS A 113 -10.23 17.18 -1.66
C HIS A 113 -10.43 18.66 -1.24
N ASP A 114 -11.54 19.25 -1.71
CA ASP A 114 -11.99 20.59 -1.33
C ASP A 114 -13.12 20.48 -0.29
N SER A 115 -12.92 21.07 0.88
CA SER A 115 -13.91 21.08 1.98
C SER A 115 -15.20 21.85 1.62
N SER A 116 -15.22 22.60 0.51
CA SER A 116 -16.39 23.32 0.01
C SER A 116 -17.48 22.43 -0.62
N LEU A 117 -17.19 21.16 -0.91
CA LEU A 117 -18.16 20.18 -1.43
C LEU A 117 -18.75 19.25 -0.35
N ILE A 118 -18.59 19.61 0.92
CA ILE A 118 -19.24 18.90 2.03
C ILE A 118 -20.71 19.33 2.07
N ILE A 119 -21.54 18.67 1.25
CA ILE A 119 -22.90 18.40 1.69
C ILE A 119 -22.76 17.39 2.83
N PRO A 120 -23.20 17.73 4.06
CA PRO A 120 -23.10 16.82 5.18
C PRO A 120 -23.98 15.60 4.86
N PHE A 121 -23.59 14.43 5.36
CA PHE A 121 -24.30 13.15 5.26
C PHE A 121 -23.88 12.19 4.11
N PHE A 122 -22.75 11.50 4.34
CA PHE A 122 -22.61 10.03 4.19
C PHE A 122 -22.39 9.32 2.84
N ARG A 123 -22.34 9.94 1.66
CA ARG A 123 -22.15 9.14 0.41
C ARG A 123 -20.86 9.32 -0.39
N TYR A 124 -20.31 10.53 -0.52
CA TYR A 124 -19.14 10.76 -1.39
C TYR A 124 -17.77 10.62 -0.71
N SER A 125 -17.67 10.93 0.59
CA SER A 125 -16.43 10.79 1.37
C SER A 125 -16.10 9.32 1.69
N LEU A 126 -17.09 8.55 2.15
CA LEU A 126 -16.98 7.09 2.39
C LEU A 126 -16.56 6.33 1.14
N THR A 127 -17.05 6.72 -0.04
CA THR A 127 -16.69 6.06 -1.29
C THR A 127 -15.22 6.29 -1.66
N ARG A 128 -14.66 7.49 -1.42
CA ARG A 128 -13.23 7.78 -1.69
C ARG A 128 -12.30 7.08 -0.70
N VAL A 129 -12.67 7.10 0.59
CA VAL A 129 -11.94 6.39 1.64
C VAL A 129 -11.98 4.88 1.37
N ASN A 130 -13.17 4.32 1.09
CA ASN A 130 -13.30 2.90 0.76
C ASN A 130 -12.55 2.53 -0.53
N TYR A 131 -12.53 3.40 -1.54
CA TYR A 131 -11.78 3.17 -2.77
C TYR A 131 -10.27 3.12 -2.52
N TYR A 132 -9.71 4.07 -1.75
CA TYR A 132 -8.31 4.05 -1.32
C TYR A 132 -7.96 2.77 -0.55
N HIS A 133 -8.79 2.39 0.43
CA HIS A 133 -8.59 1.18 1.23
C HIS A 133 -8.80 -0.12 0.43
N THR A 134 -9.64 -0.10 -0.62
CA THR A 134 -9.78 -1.22 -1.56
C THR A 134 -8.48 -1.44 -2.30
N GLY A 135 -7.82 -0.36 -2.75
CA GLY A 135 -6.48 -0.43 -3.34
C GLY A 135 -5.46 -1.08 -2.40
N ILE A 136 -5.38 -0.61 -1.15
CA ILE A 136 -4.53 -1.20 -0.11
C ILE A 136 -4.81 -2.69 0.08
N GLY A 137 -6.09 -3.09 0.12
CA GLY A 137 -6.49 -4.48 0.25
C GLY A 137 -5.99 -5.35 -0.90
N LEU A 138 -6.07 -4.85 -2.14
CA LEU A 138 -5.55 -5.55 -3.32
C LEU A 138 -4.02 -5.62 -3.31
N ASP A 139 -3.33 -4.58 -2.86
CA ASP A 139 -1.88 -4.55 -2.72
C ASP A 139 -1.38 -5.60 -1.71
N ILE A 140 -2.03 -5.65 -0.54
CA ILE A 140 -1.74 -6.65 0.51
C ILE A 140 -2.02 -8.06 -0.01
N LEU A 141 -3.15 -8.29 -0.68
CA LEU A 141 -3.52 -9.60 -1.21
C LEU A 141 -2.53 -10.10 -2.27
N SER A 142 -2.08 -9.21 -3.15
CA SER A 142 -1.03 -9.50 -4.14
C SER A 142 0.30 -9.84 -3.46
N LEU A 143 0.77 -9.03 -2.53
CA LEU A 143 2.04 -9.25 -1.83
C LEU A 143 2.03 -10.49 -0.96
N PHE A 144 0.91 -10.77 -0.30
CA PHE A 144 0.74 -11.97 0.50
C PHE A 144 0.87 -13.23 -0.36
N TYR A 145 0.28 -13.22 -1.57
CA TYR A 145 0.49 -14.29 -2.55
C TYR A 145 1.97 -14.42 -2.92
N PHE A 146 2.65 -13.33 -3.31
CA PHE A 146 4.05 -13.37 -3.74
C PHE A 146 5.01 -13.82 -2.63
N ALA A 147 4.76 -13.43 -1.38
CA ALA A 147 5.53 -13.84 -0.22
C ALA A 147 5.32 -15.33 0.15
N LEU A 148 4.07 -15.82 0.13
CA LEU A 148 3.77 -17.22 0.50
C LEU A 148 4.15 -18.24 -0.56
N THR A 149 3.85 -17.96 -1.84
CA THR A 149 4.03 -18.94 -2.92
C THR A 149 5.50 -19.21 -3.26
N LYS A 150 6.42 -18.38 -2.76
CA LYS A 150 7.85 -18.63 -2.85
C LYS A 150 8.29 -19.78 -1.92
N SER A 151 7.68 -19.94 -0.74
CA SER A 151 8.03 -21.01 0.22
C SER A 151 7.65 -22.42 -0.23
N PHE A 152 6.73 -22.59 -1.19
CA PHE A 152 6.26 -23.90 -1.63
C PHE A 152 7.07 -24.53 -2.77
N LYS A 153 7.98 -23.79 -3.41
CA LYS A 153 8.82 -24.29 -4.51
C LYS A 153 10.29 -24.33 -4.09
N LYS A 154 10.62 -25.25 -3.19
CA LYS A 154 11.98 -25.81 -3.06
C LYS A 154 11.89 -27.33 -3.08
#